data_AF-A0A8S3GLS2-F1
#
_entry.id   AF-A0A8S3GLS2-F1
#
_cell.length_a   1.000
_cell.length_b   1.000
_cell.length_c   1.000
_cell.angle_alpha   90.00
_cell.angle_beta   90.00
_cell.angle_gamma   90.00
#
_symmetry.space_group_name_H-M   'P 1'
#
loop_
_entity.id
_entity.type
_entity.pdbx_description
1 polymer ?
#
loop_
_entity_poly.entity_id
_entity_poly.type
_entity_poly.pdbx_seq_one_letter_code
_entity_poly.pdbx_strand_id
1 'polypeptide(L)' 'GNTSRLFQITMDGRLKSTCYYNPTPCSACLFGFDLLAISTVQGVNLHKL' A
#
# COMPACT_ATOMS: atom_id res chain seq x y z
N GLY A 1 1.20 14.11 -2.09
CA GLY A 1 0.68 14.35 -0.72
C GLY A 1 0.53 13.03 -0.02
N ASN A 2 1.09 12.89 1.17
CA ASN A 2 1.03 11.66 1.97
C ASN A 2 -0.40 11.44 2.46
N THR A 3 -0.98 10.26 2.25
CA THR A 3 -2.40 10.02 2.56
C THR A 3 -2.64 9.21 3.83
N SER A 4 -1.59 8.63 4.46
CA SER A 4 -1.72 7.69 5.58
C SER A 4 -2.71 6.55 5.30
N ARG A 5 -2.82 6.15 4.02
CA ARG A 5 -3.77 5.13 3.55
C ARG A 5 -3.04 3.93 2.99
N LEU A 6 -3.63 2.77 3.22
CA LEU A 6 -3.34 1.54 2.51
C LEU A 6 -4.42 1.32 1.45
N PHE A 7 -4.00 1.10 0.21
CA PHE A 7 -4.85 0.76 -0.92
C PHE A 7 -4.76 -0.73 -1.18
N GLN A 8 -5.88 -1.42 -1.30
CA GLN A 8 -5.89 -2.80 -1.78
C GLN A 8 -6.25 -2.80 -3.27
N ILE A 9 -5.29 -3.19 -4.10
CA ILE A 9 -5.43 -3.28 -5.56
C ILE A 9 -5.49 -4.76 -5.95
N THR A 10 -6.53 -5.15 -6.67
CA THR A 10 -6.70 -6.52 -7.19
C THR A 10 -5.79 -6.77 -8.40
N MET A 11 -5.61 -8.03 -8.77
CA MET A 11 -4.71 -8.42 -9.87
C MET A 11 -5.14 -7.86 -11.24
N ASP A 12 -6.41 -7.51 -11.40
CA ASP A 12 -6.95 -6.81 -12.58
C ASP A 12 -6.74 -5.27 -12.52
N GLY A 13 -5.98 -4.78 -11.54
CA GLY A 13 -5.63 -3.37 -11.37
C GLY A 13 -6.72 -2.50 -10.74
N ARG A 14 -7.81 -3.10 -10.24
CA ARG A 14 -8.92 -2.34 -9.63
C ARG A 14 -8.68 -2.07 -8.14
N LEU A 15 -9.12 -0.90 -7.66
CA LEU A 15 -9.14 -0.61 -6.24
C LEU A 15 -10.29 -1.38 -5.58
N LYS A 16 -9.96 -2.27 -4.64
CA LYS A 16 -10.93 -3.05 -3.86
C LYS A 16 -11.32 -2.39 -2.56
N SER A 17 -10.36 -1.82 -1.85
CA SER A 17 -10.59 -1.22 -0.52
C SER A 17 -9.52 -0.20 -0.18
N THR A 18 -9.84 0.69 0.76
CA THR A 18 -8.88 1.60 1.40
C THR A 18 -9.07 1.59 2.90
N CYS A 19 -7.98 1.54 3.66
CA CYS A 19 -8.02 1.71 5.11
C CYS A 19 -6.94 2.70 5.59
N TYR A 20 -7.12 3.20 6.80
CA TYR A 20 -6.09 4.00 7.47
C TYR A 20 -4.93 3.08 7.91
N TYR A 21 -3.70 3.55 7.74
CA TYR A 21 -2.51 2.78 8.10
C TYR A 21 -1.63 3.60 9.06
N ASN A 22 -1.29 3.00 10.20
CA ASN A 22 -0.49 3.59 11.27
C ASN A 22 0.51 2.53 11.79
N PRO A 23 1.84 2.77 11.83
CA PRO A 23 2.57 4.03 11.62
C PRO A 23 2.46 4.58 10.21
N THR A 24 2.43 5.91 10.04
CA THR A 24 2.19 6.56 8.74
C THR A 24 3.30 6.32 7.70
N PRO A 25 3.09 5.51 6.64
CA PRO A 25 3.84 5.62 5.41
C PRO A 25 3.33 6.81 4.58
N CYS A 26 4.11 7.26 3.61
CA CYS A 26 3.67 8.25 2.63
C CYS A 26 2.48 7.70 1.80
N SER A 27 2.53 6.41 1.46
CA SER A 27 1.47 5.64 0.81
C SER A 27 1.76 4.13 0.93
N ALA A 28 0.74 3.28 1.11
CA ALA A 28 0.91 1.82 1.07
C ALA A 28 -0.08 1.17 0.09
N CYS A 29 0.33 0.11 -0.59
CA CYS A 29 -0.48 -0.60 -1.57
C CYS A 29 -0.30 -2.12 -1.42
N LEU A 30 -1.39 -2.84 -1.24
CA LEU A 30 -1.44 -4.30 -1.32
C LEU A 30 -1.85 -4.70 -2.74
N PHE A 31 -0.99 -5.40 -3.46
CA PHE A 31 -1.32 -6.02 -4.74
C PHE A 31 -1.74 -7.47 -4.51
N GLY A 32 -2.96 -7.81 -4.96
CA GLY A 32 -3.51 -9.14 -4.77
C GLY A 32 -3.69 -9.49 -3.29
N PHE A 33 -3.00 -10.54 -2.85
CA PHE A 33 -3.04 -11.06 -1.47
C PHE A 33 -1.65 -11.30 -0.86
N ASP A 34 -0.57 -11.15 -1.63
CA ASP A 34 0.78 -11.58 -1.24
C ASP A 34 1.86 -10.50 -1.36
N LEU A 35 1.58 -9.32 -1.95
CA LEU A 35 2.58 -8.28 -2.15
C LEU A 35 2.16 -6.93 -1.55
N LEU A 36 2.90 -6.47 -0.55
CA LEU A 36 2.73 -5.16 0.08
C LEU A 36 3.85 -4.20 -0.36
N ALA A 37 3.48 -3.12 -1.03
CA ALA A 37 4.35 -2.01 -1.40
C ALA A 37 4.15 -0.82 -0.45
N ILE A 38 5.22 -0.32 0.16
CA ILE A 38 5.18 0.80 1.10
C ILE A 38 6.10 1.90 0.60
N SER A 39 5.53 3.05 0.26
CA SER A 39 6.27 4.28 -0.02
C SER A 39 6.53 5.05 1.27
N THR A 40 7.81 5.33 1.50
CA THR A 40 8.33 6.12 2.63
C THR A 40 9.13 7.30 2.10
N VAL A 41 9.58 8.20 2.99
CA VAL A 41 10.49 9.29 2.62
C VAL A 41 11.85 8.82 2.09
N GLN A 42 12.23 7.56 2.36
CA GLN A 42 13.52 6.98 1.96
C GLN A 42 13.43 6.18 0.65
N GLY A 43 12.22 5.84 0.19
CA GLY A 43 12.02 5.00 -0.99
C GLY A 43 10.79 4.10 -0.90
N VAL A 44 10.71 3.13 -1.81
CA VAL A 44 9.65 2.12 -1.87
C VAL A 44 10.18 0.78 -1.38
N ASN A 45 9.52 0.20 -0.37
CA ASN A 45 9.82 -1.13 0.15
C ASN A 45 8.76 -2.12 -0.33
N LEU A 46 9.19 -3.29 -0.79
CA LEU A 46 8.32 -4.38 -1.22
C LEU A 46 8.44 -5.54 -0.22
N HIS A 47 7.31 -5.99 0.31
CA HIS A 47 7.23 -7.11 1.26
C HIS A 47 6.32 -8.18 0.69
N LYS A 48 6.80 -9.43 0.71
CA LYS A 48 5.95 -10.60 0.48
C LYS A 48 5.27 -11.00 1.79
N LEU A 49 3.95 -11.17 1.78
CA LEU A 49 3.15 -11.57 2.95
C LEU A 49 3.11 -13.10 3.12
#